data_AF-A0A0N0TR31-F1
#
_entry.id   AF-A0A0N0TR31-F1
#
_cell.length_a   1.000
_cell.length_b   1.000
_cell.length_c   1.000
_cell.angle_alpha   90.00
_cell.angle_beta   90.00
_cell.angle_gamma   90.00
#
_symmetry.space_group_name_H-M   'P 1'
#
loop_
_entity.id
_entity.type
_entity.pdbx_description
1 polymer ?
#
loop_
_entity_poly.entity_id
_entity_poly.type
_entity_poly.pdbx_seq_one_letter_code
_entity_poly.pdbx_strand_id
1 'polypeptide(L)'
;MGKPDQGAVHDAVSNEVSAERVETVIQVGTVHGGVVGRLYRFTVTLPRAVRNAVVALIVAVLVAGGTYAVLTWVVPQFAPTYKTEFLVDLSGAGASPEDFAASVDSLGKALGNTGEDDAIALRGFGGQCGAEGNTSRLVGFGKGNRDEIGEAVRVASPAGEATLLRGIVEATADFSEPFSQDAKQVNRIIVVTRNGVDACDDDRAFVEEEIRDRVAAAGLDIQFRFVGYQLGDDHRDGLERLAAGADAPTPLLPDSPDELRAALEWVTNVEPVLRSADRVIDMFDPAVARLNEAVQAIVDGRLDIAGRIIDDVAPITADDEFAELRGRARTSVARDLHAKTLQLRERQGRVVDAARQLLDVARSGAPFTDRFESFQRAADDYNAQVDAINEILAALRASSPGGTR
;
A
#
# COMPACT_ATOMS: atom_id res chain seq x y z
N MET A 1 12.64 79.33 46.25
CA MET A 1 12.26 77.99 45.74
C MET A 1 12.66 77.91 44.28
N GLY A 2 13.80 77.29 43.99
CA GLY A 2 14.39 77.18 42.65
C GLY A 2 14.58 75.72 42.26
N LYS A 3 14.17 75.36 41.04
CA LYS A 3 14.41 74.06 40.41
C LYS A 3 15.91 73.78 40.28
N PRO A 4 16.38 72.54 40.51
CA PRO A 4 17.65 72.10 39.99
C PRO A 4 17.50 71.52 38.58
N ASP A 5 18.53 71.82 37.79
CA ASP A 5 18.72 71.59 36.36
C ASP A 5 18.87 70.09 36.01
N GLN A 6 18.23 69.65 34.92
CA GLN A 6 18.42 68.31 34.36
C GLN A 6 19.56 68.35 33.33
N GLY A 7 20.73 67.86 33.73
CA GLY A 7 21.84 67.61 32.80
C GLY A 7 21.55 66.36 31.96
N ALA A 8 21.23 66.56 30.68
CA ALA A 8 21.17 65.49 29.69
C ALA A 8 22.60 65.05 29.34
N VAL A 9 22.97 63.82 29.72
CA VAL A 9 24.17 63.14 29.24
C VAL A 9 23.83 62.51 27.90
N HIS A 10 24.25 63.14 26.81
CA HIS A 10 24.30 62.50 25.49
C HIS A 10 25.60 61.71 25.40
N ASP A 11 25.56 60.42 25.76
CA ASP A 11 26.61 59.48 25.39
C ASP A 11 26.53 59.23 23.88
N ALA A 12 27.48 59.78 23.14
CA ALA A 12 27.69 59.48 21.74
C ALA A 12 28.16 58.02 21.61
N VAL A 13 27.28 57.14 21.15
CA VAL A 13 27.64 55.76 20.77
C VAL A 13 28.42 55.83 19.46
N SER A 14 29.75 55.81 19.53
CA SER A 14 30.60 55.61 18.35
C SER A 14 30.66 54.12 18.02
N ASN A 15 29.99 53.70 16.94
CA ASN A 15 30.17 52.36 16.39
C ASN A 15 31.44 52.33 15.53
N GLU A 16 32.59 52.02 16.12
CA GLU A 16 33.76 51.58 15.37
C GLU A 16 33.53 50.15 14.85
N VAL A 17 33.20 50.03 13.56
CA VAL A 17 33.16 48.73 12.89
C VAL A 17 34.58 48.36 12.48
N SER A 18 35.31 47.69 13.38
CA SER A 18 36.58 47.04 13.05
C SER A 18 36.32 45.79 12.22
N ALA A 19 36.78 45.78 10.96
CA ALA A 19 36.53 44.73 9.96
C ALA A 19 37.14 43.35 10.31
N GLU A 20 37.87 43.20 11.41
CA GLU A 20 38.55 41.96 11.77
C GLU A 20 37.74 41.01 12.67
N ARG A 21 36.74 41.54 13.40
CA ARG A 21 36.00 40.78 14.42
C ARG A 21 34.50 40.86 14.15
N VAL A 22 33.95 39.74 13.70
CA VAL A 22 32.49 39.59 13.55
C VAL A 22 31.97 38.94 14.82
N GLU A 23 31.31 39.71 15.68
CA GLU A 23 30.64 39.21 16.88
C GLU A 23 29.37 38.45 16.48
N THR A 24 29.23 37.21 16.95
CA THR A 24 27.97 36.45 16.81
C THR A 24 27.22 36.56 18.13
N VAL A 25 26.04 37.19 18.09
CA VAL A 25 25.21 37.43 19.28
C VAL A 25 24.09 36.38 19.30
N ILE A 26 24.08 35.51 20.31
CA ILE A 26 22.97 34.57 20.55
C ILE A 26 22.08 35.19 21.63
N GLN A 27 20.80 35.44 21.30
CA GLN A 27 19.80 35.94 22.24
C GLN A 27 18.87 34.79 22.62
N VAL A 28 18.78 34.49 23.91
CA VAL A 28 17.84 33.50 24.45
C VAL A 28 16.98 34.20 25.50
N GLY A 29 15.66 34.09 25.38
CA GLY A 29 14.70 34.69 26.28
C GLY A 29 13.54 33.75 26.55
N THR A 30 13.01 33.80 27.78
CA THR A 30 11.78 33.08 28.16
C THR A 30 10.60 34.03 28.05
N VAL A 31 9.61 33.66 27.25
CA VAL A 31 8.37 34.44 27.09
C VAL A 31 7.31 33.85 28.02
N HIS A 32 6.78 34.66 28.93
CA HIS A 32 5.65 34.30 29.77
C HIS A 32 4.61 35.43 29.72
N GLY A 33 3.39 35.11 29.27
CA GLY A 33 2.28 36.07 29.22
C GLY A 33 2.48 37.30 28.32
N GLY A 34 3.32 37.21 27.28
CA GLY A 34 3.56 38.33 26.35
C GLY A 34 4.59 39.37 26.83
N VAL A 35 5.20 39.18 28.01
CA VAL A 35 6.30 40.02 28.50
C VAL A 35 7.62 39.25 28.38
N VAL A 36 8.58 39.82 27.64
CA VAL A 36 9.92 39.23 27.50
C VAL A 36 10.72 39.51 28.77
N GLY A 37 10.83 38.51 29.65
CA GLY A 37 11.69 38.57 30.83
C GLY A 37 13.17 38.33 30.46
N ARG A 38 14.08 39.08 31.13
CA ARG A 38 15.57 39.04 31.06
C ARG A 38 16.17 38.39 29.81
N LEU A 39 16.70 39.23 28.93
CA LEU A 39 17.62 38.84 27.85
C LEU A 39 19.01 38.54 28.42
N TYR A 40 19.43 37.29 28.38
CA TYR A 40 20.82 36.93 28.62
C TYR A 40 21.59 37.00 27.30
N ARG A 41 22.58 37.89 27.24
CA ARG A 41 23.45 38.07 26.07
C ARG A 41 24.77 37.35 26.33
N PHE A 42 25.02 36.27 25.61
CA PHE A 42 26.30 35.59 25.63
C PHE A 42 27.07 35.96 24.35
N THR A 43 28.20 36.64 24.53
CA THR A 43 29.16 36.92 23.45
C THR A 43 30.31 35.92 23.58
N VAL A 44 30.39 34.99 22.63
CA VAL A 44 31.49 34.02 22.56
C VAL A 44 32.35 34.35 21.35
N THR A 45 33.60 34.70 21.59
CA THR A 45 34.59 34.97 20.53
C THR A 45 35.22 33.67 20.05
N LEU A 46 34.76 33.17 18.90
CA LEU A 46 35.31 31.96 18.28
C LEU A 46 36.36 32.33 17.22
N PRO A 47 37.54 31.67 17.19
CA PRO A 47 38.47 31.77 16.07
C PRO A 47 37.79 31.42 14.74
N ARG A 48 38.18 32.09 13.63
CA ARG A 48 37.56 31.89 12.30
C ARG A 48 37.50 30.42 11.86
N ALA A 49 38.55 29.65 12.17
CA ALA A 49 38.59 28.22 11.88
C ALA A 49 37.51 27.43 12.63
N VAL A 50 37.31 27.71 13.92
CA VAL A 50 36.29 27.06 14.75
C VAL A 50 34.89 27.45 14.28
N ARG A 51 34.67 28.73 13.95
CA ARG A 51 33.39 29.18 13.40
C ARG A 51 33.06 28.47 12.09
N ASN A 52 34.01 28.39 11.16
CA ASN A 52 33.78 27.73 9.89
C ASN A 52 33.50 26.23 10.07
N ALA A 53 34.19 25.57 11.01
CA ALA A 53 33.93 24.17 11.35
C ALA A 53 32.52 23.97 11.94
N VAL A 54 32.10 24.84 12.86
CA VAL A 54 30.75 24.80 13.45
C VAL A 54 29.67 25.06 12.39
N VAL A 55 29.87 26.06 11.52
CA VAL A 55 28.94 26.35 10.42
C VAL A 55 28.87 25.17 9.45
N ALA A 56 30.01 24.60 9.06
CA ALA A 56 30.06 23.43 8.18
C ALA A 56 29.36 22.22 8.81
N LEU A 57 29.54 21.98 10.11
CA LEU A 57 28.85 20.93 10.85
C LEU A 57 27.33 21.16 10.87
N ILE A 58 26.87 22.38 11.18
CA ILE A 58 25.44 22.71 11.18
C ILE A 58 24.85 22.52 9.79
N VAL A 59 25.52 23.00 8.74
CA VAL A 59 25.08 22.80 7.35
C VAL A 59 25.03 21.32 7.01
N ALA A 60 26.04 20.54 7.37
CA ALA A 60 26.06 19.10 7.12
C ALA A 60 24.91 18.38 7.84
N VAL A 61 24.63 18.74 9.09
CA VAL A 61 23.50 18.20 9.88
C VAL A 61 22.16 18.60 9.26
N LEU A 62 22.01 19.85 8.81
CA LEU A 62 20.77 20.31 8.17
C LEU A 62 20.55 19.67 6.81
N VAL A 63 21.61 19.48 6.02
CA VAL A 63 21.52 18.77 4.73
C VAL A 63 21.19 17.31 4.97
N ALA A 64 21.94 16.61 5.84
CA ALA A 64 21.67 15.21 6.16
C ALA A 64 20.28 15.01 6.78
N GLY A 65 19.88 15.86 7.72
CA GLY A 65 18.57 15.83 8.36
C GLY A 65 17.44 16.18 7.39
N GLY A 66 17.64 17.17 6.52
CA GLY A 66 16.69 17.55 5.47
C GLY A 66 16.52 16.44 4.44
N THR A 67 17.62 15.85 3.95
CA THR A 67 17.60 14.67 3.07
C THR A 67 16.90 13.51 3.75
N TYR A 68 17.22 13.21 5.01
CA TYR A 68 16.55 12.14 5.76
C TYR A 68 15.05 12.38 5.89
N ALA A 69 14.62 13.60 6.25
CA ALA A 69 13.20 13.95 6.35
C ALA A 69 12.48 13.83 5.00
N VAL A 70 13.12 14.25 3.90
CA VAL A 70 12.57 14.07 2.55
C VAL A 70 12.43 12.58 2.21
N LEU A 71 13.47 11.78 2.44
CA LEU A 71 13.47 10.35 2.14
C LEU A 71 12.46 9.57 2.99
N THR A 72 12.24 9.97 4.24
CA THR A 72 11.35 9.23 5.17
C THR A 72 9.92 9.72 5.19
N TRP A 73 9.65 10.99 4.90
CA TRP A 73 8.29 11.54 4.98
C TRP A 73 7.70 11.92 3.62
N VAL A 74 8.53 12.37 2.67
CA VAL A 74 8.06 12.88 1.38
C VAL A 74 8.07 11.78 0.33
N VAL A 75 9.17 11.03 0.19
CA VAL A 75 9.29 9.98 -0.83
C VAL A 75 8.22 8.89 -0.70
N PRO A 76 7.88 8.36 0.49
CA PRO A 76 6.86 7.32 0.61
C PRO A 76 5.47 7.79 0.19
N GLN A 77 5.17 9.09 0.23
CA GLN A 77 3.86 9.59 -0.23
C GLN A 77 3.66 9.35 -1.73
N PHE A 78 4.74 9.33 -2.50
CA PHE A 78 4.72 9.08 -3.95
C PHE A 78 4.83 7.61 -4.34
N ALA A 79 5.12 6.72 -3.38
CA ALA A 79 5.16 5.29 -3.60
C ALA A 79 3.81 4.80 -4.16
N PRO A 80 3.82 3.96 -5.20
CA PRO A 80 2.59 3.38 -5.74
C PRO A 80 1.93 2.48 -4.69
N THR A 81 0.60 2.41 -4.71
CA THR A 81 -0.12 1.52 -3.79
C THR A 81 0.16 0.06 -4.14
N TYR A 82 0.20 -0.25 -5.44
CA TYR A 82 0.52 -1.55 -6.00
C TYR A 82 1.61 -1.41 -7.05
N LYS A 83 2.54 -2.37 -7.06
CA LYS A 83 3.42 -2.63 -8.21
C LYS A 83 2.99 -3.96 -8.82
N THR A 84 2.43 -3.91 -10.02
CA THR A 84 1.98 -5.11 -10.74
C THR A 84 2.77 -5.25 -12.03
N GLU A 85 3.47 -6.36 -12.19
CA GLU A 85 4.10 -6.71 -13.45
C GLU A 85 3.28 -7.80 -14.15
N PHE A 86 2.97 -7.57 -15.42
CA PHE A 86 2.39 -8.59 -16.29
C PHE A 86 3.52 -9.33 -16.98
N LEU A 87 3.62 -10.63 -16.72
CA LEU A 87 4.55 -11.53 -17.37
C LEU A 87 3.80 -12.33 -18.44
N VAL A 88 4.02 -12.03 -19.71
CA VAL A 88 3.23 -12.56 -20.83
C VAL A 88 4.05 -13.52 -21.68
N ASP A 89 3.45 -14.66 -22.02
CA ASP A 89 4.02 -15.67 -22.91
C ASP A 89 4.04 -15.21 -24.37
N LEU A 90 5.24 -14.90 -24.85
CA LEU A 90 5.59 -14.58 -26.23
C LEU A 90 6.26 -15.76 -26.94
N SER A 91 6.12 -17.00 -26.46
CA SER A 91 6.61 -18.16 -27.22
C SER A 91 5.81 -18.38 -28.50
N GLY A 92 6.46 -18.92 -29.51
CA GLY A 92 5.85 -19.28 -30.80
C GLY A 92 5.30 -20.71 -30.84
N ALA A 93 5.69 -21.55 -29.89
CA ALA A 93 5.26 -22.95 -29.82
C ALA A 93 3.75 -23.05 -29.52
N GLY A 94 3.02 -23.79 -30.37
CA GLY A 94 1.61 -24.15 -30.13
C GLY A 94 0.57 -23.04 -30.32
N ALA A 95 1.00 -21.82 -30.67
CA ALA A 95 0.12 -20.65 -30.74
C ALA A 95 -0.41 -20.35 -32.15
N SER A 96 -1.74 -20.22 -32.29
CA SER A 96 -2.28 -19.52 -33.46
C SER A 96 -2.09 -17.99 -33.29
N PRO A 97 -1.90 -17.23 -34.39
CA PRO A 97 -1.88 -15.77 -34.34
C PRO A 97 -3.15 -15.16 -33.72
N GLU A 98 -4.29 -15.84 -33.86
CA GLU A 98 -5.58 -15.40 -33.32
C GLU A 98 -5.62 -15.51 -31.79
N ASP A 99 -5.07 -16.59 -31.22
CA ASP A 99 -5.02 -16.80 -29.76
C ASP A 99 -4.08 -15.80 -29.08
N PHE A 100 -2.97 -15.47 -29.75
CA PHE A 100 -2.09 -14.39 -29.30
C PHE A 100 -2.85 -13.06 -29.29
N ALA A 101 -3.49 -12.69 -30.40
CA ALA A 101 -4.26 -11.44 -30.50
C ALA A 101 -5.39 -11.35 -29.47
N ALA A 102 -6.07 -12.46 -29.18
CA ALA A 102 -7.09 -12.54 -28.13
C ALA A 102 -6.51 -12.29 -26.72
N SER A 103 -5.31 -12.82 -26.45
CA SER A 103 -4.59 -12.59 -25.19
C SER A 103 -4.19 -11.12 -25.03
N VAL A 104 -3.67 -10.52 -26.11
CA VAL A 104 -3.32 -9.09 -26.16
C VAL A 104 -4.53 -8.19 -25.91
N ASP A 105 -5.64 -8.43 -26.62
CA ASP A 105 -6.86 -7.64 -26.50
C ASP A 105 -7.49 -7.78 -25.10
N SER A 106 -7.51 -9.00 -24.54
CA SER A 106 -8.02 -9.26 -23.19
C SER A 106 -7.19 -8.56 -22.13
N LEU A 107 -5.87 -8.59 -22.24
CA LEU A 107 -4.96 -7.88 -21.36
C LEU A 107 -5.15 -6.36 -21.46
N GLY A 108 -5.18 -5.80 -22.67
CA GLY A 108 -5.43 -4.37 -22.89
C GLY A 108 -6.74 -3.89 -22.25
N LYS A 109 -7.81 -4.69 -22.36
CA LYS A 109 -9.11 -4.38 -21.74
C LYS A 109 -9.06 -4.45 -20.21
N ALA A 110 -8.46 -5.48 -19.63
CA ALA A 110 -8.34 -5.62 -18.17
C ALA A 110 -7.50 -4.48 -17.57
N LEU A 111 -6.44 -4.07 -18.26
CA LEU A 111 -5.59 -2.94 -17.86
C LEU A 111 -6.35 -1.61 -17.82
N GLY A 112 -7.31 -1.41 -18.73
CA GLY A 112 -8.16 -0.20 -18.76
C GLY A 112 -8.88 0.07 -17.43
N ASN A 113 -9.11 -0.98 -16.63
CA ASN A 113 -9.85 -0.91 -15.37
C ASN A 113 -8.96 -0.82 -14.11
N THR A 114 -7.62 -0.92 -14.25
CA THR A 114 -6.68 -0.84 -13.10
C THR A 114 -6.75 0.51 -12.36
N GLY A 115 -6.20 0.62 -11.14
CA GLY A 115 -6.18 1.89 -10.38
C GLY A 115 -5.26 2.95 -11.02
N GLU A 116 -5.56 4.24 -10.89
CA GLU A 116 -4.71 5.32 -11.46
C GLU A 116 -3.36 5.44 -10.75
N ASP A 117 -3.31 4.99 -9.49
CA ASP A 117 -2.12 4.99 -8.65
C ASP A 117 -1.32 3.69 -8.69
N ASP A 118 -1.76 2.72 -9.49
CA ASP A 118 -1.05 1.45 -9.67
C ASP A 118 0.15 1.67 -10.59
N ALA A 119 1.34 1.27 -10.15
CA ALA A 119 2.50 1.17 -11.02
C ALA A 119 2.45 -0.17 -11.74
N ILE A 120 2.28 -0.13 -13.06
CA ILE A 120 2.18 -1.34 -13.89
C ILE A 120 3.37 -1.45 -14.82
N ALA A 121 3.84 -2.68 -15.01
CA ALA A 121 4.94 -3.04 -15.90
C ALA A 121 4.53 -4.22 -16.80
N LEU A 122 5.27 -4.42 -17.87
CA LEU A 122 5.07 -5.53 -18.81
C LEU A 122 6.41 -6.15 -19.18
N ARG A 123 6.48 -7.47 -19.04
CA ARG A 123 7.58 -8.30 -19.49
C ARG A 123 7.06 -9.43 -20.35
N GLY A 124 7.76 -9.67 -21.45
CA GLY A 124 7.57 -10.85 -22.29
C GLY A 124 8.58 -11.92 -21.95
N PHE A 125 8.18 -13.19 -22.03
CA PHE A 125 9.09 -14.33 -22.03
C PHE A 125 8.83 -15.22 -23.24
N GLY A 126 9.87 -15.84 -23.79
CA GLY A 126 9.80 -16.59 -25.03
C GLY A 126 11.05 -16.35 -25.87
N GLY A 127 11.59 -17.40 -26.51
CA GLY A 127 12.76 -17.27 -27.35
C GLY A 127 13.63 -18.51 -27.36
N GLN A 128 14.90 -18.35 -27.76
CA GLN A 128 15.83 -19.46 -27.76
C GLN A 128 16.27 -19.82 -26.33
N CYS A 129 16.24 -21.11 -25.98
CA CYS A 129 16.76 -21.59 -24.71
C CYS A 129 18.22 -21.17 -24.49
N GLY A 130 18.53 -20.69 -23.29
CA GLY A 130 19.88 -20.24 -22.91
C GLY A 130 20.35 -18.91 -23.50
N ALA A 131 19.53 -18.24 -24.34
CA ALA A 131 19.84 -16.90 -24.83
C ALA A 131 19.47 -15.83 -23.79
N GLU A 132 20.30 -14.80 -23.63
CA GLU A 132 20.03 -13.66 -22.74
C GLU A 132 18.74 -12.91 -23.13
N GLY A 133 18.34 -12.96 -24.41
CA GLY A 133 17.15 -12.30 -24.95
C GLY A 133 15.87 -13.15 -24.93
N ASN A 134 15.81 -14.25 -24.18
CA ASN A 134 14.60 -15.07 -24.04
C ASN A 134 13.55 -14.45 -23.08
N THR A 135 13.89 -13.34 -22.44
CA THR A 135 12.95 -12.47 -21.75
C THR A 135 13.23 -11.02 -22.14
N SER A 136 12.20 -10.19 -22.15
CA SER A 136 12.35 -8.77 -22.48
C SER A 136 11.40 -7.94 -21.65
N ARG A 137 11.94 -6.96 -20.92
CA ARG A 137 11.12 -5.90 -20.33
C ARG A 137 10.61 -5.01 -21.45
N LEU A 138 9.31 -5.05 -21.69
CA LEU A 138 8.64 -4.29 -22.74
C LEU A 138 8.24 -2.90 -22.24
N VAL A 139 7.77 -2.82 -20.99
CA VAL A 139 7.42 -1.57 -20.31
C VAL A 139 7.85 -1.66 -18.84
N GLY A 140 8.56 -0.65 -18.34
CA GLY A 140 8.97 -0.59 -16.94
C GLY A 140 7.82 -0.18 -15.99
N PHE A 141 8.07 -0.25 -14.68
CA PHE A 141 7.08 0.20 -13.70
C PHE A 141 6.79 1.69 -13.85
N GLY A 142 5.51 2.03 -14.01
CA GLY A 142 5.07 3.42 -14.03
C GLY A 142 3.56 3.53 -13.81
N LYS A 143 3.15 4.66 -13.21
CA LYS A 143 1.74 5.02 -13.10
C LYS A 143 1.24 5.51 -14.46
N GLY A 144 0.05 5.07 -14.87
CA GLY A 144 -0.55 5.48 -16.14
C GLY A 144 0.01 4.75 -17.38
N ASN A 145 0.84 3.72 -17.22
CA ASN A 145 1.44 2.96 -18.33
C ASN A 145 0.44 2.08 -19.13
N ARG A 146 -0.87 2.27 -18.98
CA ARG A 146 -1.88 1.38 -19.57
C ARG A 146 -1.83 1.38 -21.09
N ASP A 147 -1.77 2.58 -21.68
CA ASP A 147 -1.74 2.75 -23.13
C ASP A 147 -0.42 2.25 -23.71
N GLU A 148 0.69 2.49 -23.00
CA GLU A 148 2.03 2.03 -23.38
C GLU A 148 2.11 0.50 -23.34
N ILE A 149 1.60 -0.13 -22.29
CA ILE A 149 1.50 -1.60 -22.20
C ILE A 149 0.62 -2.14 -23.31
N GLY A 150 -0.56 -1.55 -23.54
CA GLY A 150 -1.45 -1.97 -24.62
C GLY A 150 -0.78 -1.91 -26.00
N GLU A 151 0.02 -0.88 -26.27
CA GLU A 151 0.80 -0.78 -27.51
C GLU A 151 1.97 -1.77 -27.56
N ALA A 152 2.73 -1.90 -26.48
CA ALA A 152 3.87 -2.79 -26.42
C ALA A 152 3.47 -4.25 -26.63
N VAL A 153 2.35 -4.69 -26.04
CA VAL A 153 1.82 -6.05 -26.27
C VAL A 153 1.38 -6.23 -27.73
N ARG A 154 0.79 -5.21 -28.38
CA ARG A 154 0.37 -5.29 -29.80
C ARG A 154 1.53 -5.44 -30.77
N VAL A 155 2.66 -4.81 -30.47
CA VAL A 155 3.86 -4.84 -31.33
C VAL A 155 4.75 -6.05 -31.02
N ALA A 156 4.60 -6.65 -29.83
CA ALA A 156 5.31 -7.86 -29.46
C ALA A 156 4.97 -9.01 -30.42
N SER A 157 6.00 -9.72 -30.88
CA SER A 157 5.86 -10.83 -31.81
C SER A 157 6.20 -12.14 -31.09
N PRO A 158 5.33 -13.16 -31.13
CA PRO A 158 5.63 -14.44 -30.52
C PRO A 158 6.74 -15.17 -31.29
N ALA A 159 7.74 -15.70 -30.58
CA ALA A 159 8.87 -16.42 -31.15
C ALA A 159 9.51 -17.40 -30.16
N GLY A 160 10.08 -18.49 -30.69
CA GLY A 160 10.88 -19.44 -29.92
C GLY A 160 10.10 -20.28 -28.91
N GLU A 161 10.83 -20.80 -27.93
CA GLU A 161 10.37 -21.74 -26.90
C GLU A 161 9.84 -21.01 -25.66
N ALA A 162 8.98 -21.68 -24.88
CA ALA A 162 8.42 -21.17 -23.64
C ALA A 162 9.46 -21.19 -22.50
N THR A 163 9.96 -20.02 -22.12
CA THR A 163 10.99 -19.83 -21.08
C THR A 163 10.38 -19.27 -19.78
N LEU A 164 9.24 -19.84 -19.37
CA LEU A 164 8.41 -19.38 -18.26
C LEU A 164 9.20 -19.16 -16.97
N LEU A 165 10.07 -20.09 -16.62
CA LEU A 165 10.81 -20.07 -15.37
C LEU A 165 11.82 -18.93 -15.34
N ARG A 166 12.54 -18.74 -16.46
CA ARG A 166 13.42 -17.58 -16.62
C ARG A 166 12.62 -16.28 -16.57
N GLY A 167 11.43 -16.26 -17.20
CA GLY A 167 10.50 -15.13 -17.15
C GLY A 167 10.14 -14.72 -15.72
N ILE A 168 9.80 -15.68 -14.87
CA ILE A 168 9.43 -15.43 -13.46
C ILE A 168 10.62 -14.87 -12.68
N VAL A 169 11.80 -15.49 -12.82
CA VAL A 169 13.04 -15.04 -12.17
C VAL A 169 13.36 -13.60 -12.52
N GLU A 170 13.30 -13.24 -13.80
CA GLU A 170 13.61 -11.89 -14.28
C GLU A 170 12.53 -10.89 -13.86
N ALA A 171 11.26 -11.27 -13.86
CA ALA A 171 10.18 -10.44 -13.33
C ALA A 171 10.38 -10.15 -11.83
N THR A 172 10.76 -11.15 -11.02
CA THR A 172 11.10 -10.93 -9.60
C THR A 172 12.26 -9.95 -9.44
N ALA A 173 13.27 -10.01 -10.32
CA ALA A 173 14.41 -9.09 -10.29
C ALA A 173 13.99 -7.63 -10.60
N ASP A 174 12.95 -7.40 -11.40
CA ASP A 174 12.45 -6.07 -11.76
C ASP A 174 11.93 -5.28 -10.55
N PHE A 175 11.51 -5.98 -9.48
CA PHE A 175 11.12 -5.33 -8.23
C PHE A 175 12.31 -4.89 -7.36
N SER A 176 13.51 -5.39 -7.63
CA SER A 176 14.71 -5.17 -6.82
C SER A 176 15.64 -4.08 -7.38
N GLU A 177 15.22 -3.32 -8.39
CA GLU A 177 16.07 -2.31 -9.01
C GLU A 177 16.46 -1.17 -8.04
N PRO A 178 17.68 -0.63 -8.13
CA PRO A 178 18.07 0.55 -7.36
C PRO A 178 17.09 1.69 -7.60
N PHE A 179 16.60 2.32 -6.53
CA PHE A 179 15.60 3.39 -6.56
C PHE A 179 14.19 2.95 -7.00
N SER A 180 13.92 1.66 -7.17
CA SER A 180 12.54 1.19 -7.26
C SER A 180 11.89 1.45 -5.90
N GLN A 181 10.83 2.26 -5.90
CA GLN A 181 10.06 2.47 -4.68
C GLN A 181 9.33 1.18 -4.35
N ASP A 182 9.34 0.77 -3.09
CA ASP A 182 8.50 -0.32 -2.62
C ASP A 182 7.04 0.07 -2.78
N ALA A 183 6.20 -0.88 -3.19
CA ALA A 183 4.76 -0.65 -3.16
C ALA A 183 4.32 -0.48 -1.70
N LYS A 184 3.38 0.44 -1.44
CA LYS A 184 2.85 0.65 -0.09
C LYS A 184 2.16 -0.60 0.47
N GLN A 185 1.58 -1.41 -0.42
CA GLN A 185 0.82 -2.59 -0.01
C GLN A 185 1.35 -3.90 -0.59
N VAL A 186 1.37 -4.05 -1.91
CA VAL A 186 1.64 -5.36 -2.52
C VAL A 186 2.45 -5.22 -3.82
N ASN A 187 3.50 -6.02 -3.91
CA ASN A 187 4.18 -6.34 -5.16
C ASN A 187 3.52 -7.59 -5.76
N ARG A 188 3.16 -7.56 -7.05
CA ARG A 188 2.44 -8.66 -7.69
C ARG A 188 3.00 -8.96 -9.07
N ILE A 189 3.15 -10.24 -9.39
CA ILE A 189 3.40 -10.73 -10.74
C ILE A 189 2.15 -11.48 -11.22
N ILE A 190 1.58 -11.04 -12.34
CA ILE A 190 0.49 -11.73 -13.02
C ILE A 190 1.07 -12.42 -14.25
N VAL A 191 1.18 -13.74 -14.19
CA VAL A 191 1.67 -14.57 -15.26
C VAL A 191 0.52 -14.95 -16.17
N VAL A 192 0.61 -14.56 -17.45
CA VAL A 192 -0.35 -14.91 -18.49
C VAL A 192 0.37 -15.80 -19.49
N THR A 193 0.03 -17.09 -19.49
CA THR A 193 0.77 -18.10 -20.24
C THR A 193 -0.13 -19.00 -21.07
N ARG A 194 0.40 -19.47 -22.21
CA ARG A 194 -0.20 -20.54 -23.02
C ARG A 194 0.56 -21.85 -22.87
N ASN A 195 1.56 -21.85 -22.00
CA ASN A 195 2.38 -23.00 -21.65
C ASN A 195 2.52 -23.07 -20.12
N GLY A 196 2.13 -24.18 -19.52
CA GLY A 196 2.30 -24.40 -18.08
C GLY A 196 3.60 -25.12 -17.68
N VAL A 197 4.48 -25.38 -18.64
CA VAL A 197 5.81 -25.96 -18.41
C VAL A 197 6.86 -25.15 -19.15
N ASP A 198 8.06 -25.09 -18.60
CA ASP A 198 9.22 -24.56 -19.28
C ASP A 198 9.71 -25.57 -20.32
N ALA A 199 10.05 -25.09 -21.51
CA ALA A 199 10.56 -25.92 -22.61
C ALA A 199 12.09 -26.06 -22.57
N CYS A 200 12.78 -25.25 -21.77
CA CYS A 200 14.23 -25.12 -21.75
C CYS A 200 14.88 -25.74 -20.51
N ASP A 201 14.14 -25.93 -19.43
CA ASP A 201 14.65 -26.49 -18.18
C ASP A 201 13.82 -27.71 -17.72
N ASP A 202 14.50 -28.86 -17.64
CA ASP A 202 13.92 -30.10 -17.15
C ASP A 202 14.07 -30.24 -15.62
N ASP A 203 14.97 -29.48 -14.98
CA ASP A 203 15.23 -29.56 -13.54
C ASP A 203 14.32 -28.62 -12.73
N ARG A 204 13.07 -29.04 -12.64
CA ARG A 204 12.00 -28.27 -12.00
C ARG A 204 12.22 -28.01 -10.51
N ALA A 205 12.90 -28.92 -9.81
CA ALA A 205 13.15 -28.78 -8.37
C ALA A 205 14.16 -27.66 -8.09
N PHE A 206 15.21 -27.57 -8.90
CA PHE A 206 16.17 -26.48 -8.84
C PHE A 206 15.48 -25.12 -9.05
N VAL A 207 14.54 -25.04 -9.97
CA VAL A 207 13.86 -23.78 -10.26
C VAL A 207 12.87 -23.36 -9.17
N GLU A 208 12.11 -24.29 -8.60
CA GLU A 208 11.24 -23.98 -7.46
C GLU A 208 12.04 -23.43 -6.27
N GLU A 209 13.22 -24.01 -6.01
CA GLU A 209 14.17 -23.50 -5.02
C GLU A 209 14.68 -22.11 -5.40
N GLU A 210 15.08 -21.89 -6.66
CA GLU A 210 15.61 -20.61 -7.14
C GLU A 210 14.57 -19.48 -7.10
N ILE A 211 13.29 -19.76 -7.43
CA ILE A 211 12.20 -18.78 -7.30
C ILE A 211 12.02 -18.41 -5.82
N ARG A 212 11.95 -19.41 -4.94
CA ARG A 212 11.81 -19.19 -3.50
C ARG A 212 12.98 -18.39 -2.93
N ASP A 213 14.20 -18.75 -3.31
CA ASP A 213 15.42 -18.11 -2.85
C ASP A 213 15.54 -16.68 -3.37
N ARG A 214 15.16 -16.41 -4.63
CA ARG A 214 15.16 -15.04 -5.17
C ARG A 214 14.07 -14.17 -4.57
N VAL A 215 12.87 -14.70 -4.38
CA VAL A 215 11.79 -13.97 -3.69
C VAL A 215 12.20 -13.66 -2.25
N ALA A 216 12.77 -14.63 -1.53
CA ALA A 216 13.28 -14.44 -0.18
C ALA A 216 14.46 -13.46 -0.13
N ALA A 217 15.41 -13.55 -1.06
CA ALA A 217 16.59 -12.68 -1.13
C ALA A 217 16.24 -11.24 -1.50
N ALA A 218 15.19 -11.02 -2.29
CA ALA A 218 14.66 -9.68 -2.56
C ALA A 218 14.06 -9.04 -1.30
N GLY A 219 13.69 -9.83 -0.29
CA GLY A 219 13.01 -9.34 0.91
C GLY A 219 11.64 -8.74 0.62
N LEU A 220 11.06 -9.09 -0.53
CA LEU A 220 9.79 -8.55 -1.01
C LEU A 220 8.70 -9.61 -0.89
N ASP A 221 7.56 -9.22 -0.32
CA ASP A 221 6.33 -10.01 -0.38
C ASP A 221 5.73 -9.85 -1.78
N ILE A 222 6.10 -10.77 -2.69
CA ILE A 222 5.62 -10.81 -4.07
C ILE A 222 4.50 -11.84 -4.18
N GLN A 223 3.32 -11.38 -4.55
CA GLN A 223 2.19 -12.25 -4.82
C GLN A 223 2.18 -12.68 -6.28
N PHE A 224 2.03 -13.98 -6.52
CA PHE A 224 1.88 -14.50 -7.87
C PHE A 224 0.42 -14.79 -8.20
N ARG A 225 0.01 -14.50 -9.44
CA ARG A 225 -1.26 -14.96 -10.01
C ARG A 225 -0.96 -15.59 -11.36
N PHE A 226 -1.47 -16.80 -11.58
CA PHE A 226 -1.26 -17.54 -12.82
C PHE A 226 -2.56 -17.63 -13.60
N VAL A 227 -2.49 -17.29 -14.89
CA VAL A 227 -3.59 -17.40 -15.86
C VAL A 227 -3.08 -18.21 -17.04
N GLY A 228 -3.58 -19.44 -17.16
CA GLY A 228 -3.22 -20.39 -18.22
C GLY A 228 -4.27 -20.43 -19.32
N TYR A 229 -4.03 -19.80 -20.46
CA TYR A 229 -5.00 -19.74 -21.56
C TYR A 229 -4.89 -20.97 -22.47
N GLN A 230 -6.00 -21.70 -22.63
CA GLN A 230 -6.11 -22.88 -23.51
C GLN A 230 -5.04 -23.95 -23.26
N LEU A 231 -4.70 -24.21 -22.00
CA LEU A 231 -3.71 -25.23 -21.65
C LEU A 231 -4.27 -26.64 -21.82
N GLY A 232 -3.46 -27.53 -22.42
CA GLY A 232 -3.69 -28.98 -22.33
C GLY A 232 -3.36 -29.54 -20.94
N ASP A 233 -3.84 -30.75 -20.62
CA ASP A 233 -3.77 -31.35 -19.28
C ASP A 233 -2.35 -31.35 -18.67
N ASP A 234 -1.34 -31.78 -19.43
CA ASP A 234 0.06 -31.81 -18.96
C ASP A 234 0.60 -30.41 -18.59
N HIS A 235 0.13 -29.38 -19.29
CA HIS A 235 0.48 -27.99 -19.01
C HIS A 235 -0.32 -27.46 -17.80
N ARG A 236 -1.59 -27.86 -17.62
CA ARG A 236 -2.39 -27.49 -16.45
C ARG A 236 -1.73 -27.97 -15.16
N ASP A 237 -1.34 -29.24 -15.11
CA ASP A 237 -0.63 -29.84 -13.96
C ASP A 237 0.73 -29.18 -13.70
N GLY A 238 1.41 -28.73 -14.76
CA GLY A 238 2.65 -27.96 -14.63
C GLY A 238 2.42 -26.60 -13.96
N LEU A 239 1.41 -25.86 -14.43
CA LEU A 239 1.10 -24.52 -13.94
C LEU A 239 0.57 -24.55 -12.49
N GLU A 240 -0.24 -25.55 -12.14
CA GLU A 240 -0.75 -25.74 -10.78
C GLU A 240 0.37 -25.99 -9.77
N ARG A 241 1.35 -26.83 -10.13
CA ARG A 241 2.52 -27.07 -9.29
C ARG A 241 3.38 -25.83 -9.13
N LEU A 242 3.61 -25.10 -10.21
CA LEU A 242 4.35 -23.84 -10.17
C LEU A 242 3.65 -22.81 -9.27
N ALA A 243 2.33 -22.72 -9.37
CA ALA A 243 1.53 -21.87 -8.50
C ALA A 243 1.66 -22.27 -7.02
N ALA A 244 1.56 -23.56 -6.71
CA ALA A 244 1.74 -24.06 -5.34
C ALA A 244 3.16 -23.79 -4.80
N GLY A 245 4.20 -23.95 -5.65
CA GLY A 245 5.60 -23.68 -5.29
C GLY A 245 5.86 -22.20 -4.96
N ALA A 246 5.09 -21.30 -5.58
CA ALA A 246 5.13 -19.86 -5.36
C ALA A 246 4.11 -19.35 -4.31
N ASP A 247 3.47 -20.27 -3.55
CA ASP A 247 2.38 -19.95 -2.61
C ASP A 247 1.26 -19.10 -3.22
N ALA A 248 0.97 -19.35 -4.50
CA ALA A 248 -0.06 -18.67 -5.26
C ALA A 248 -1.40 -19.42 -5.17
N PRO A 249 -2.53 -18.71 -5.31
CA PRO A 249 -3.83 -19.36 -5.53
C PRO A 249 -3.81 -20.25 -6.77
N THR A 250 -4.75 -21.21 -6.83
CA THR A 250 -4.95 -22.07 -8.01
C THR A 250 -5.02 -21.23 -9.29
N PRO A 251 -4.29 -21.62 -10.36
CA PRO A 251 -4.33 -20.91 -11.62
C PRO A 251 -5.74 -20.77 -12.19
N LEU A 252 -6.03 -19.65 -12.82
CA LEU A 252 -7.22 -19.49 -13.64
C LEU A 252 -6.94 -20.10 -15.01
N LEU A 253 -7.79 -21.02 -15.46
CA LEU A 253 -7.60 -21.79 -16.69
C LEU A 253 -8.70 -21.48 -17.72
N PRO A 254 -8.74 -20.26 -18.28
CA PRO A 254 -9.72 -19.90 -19.29
C PRO A 254 -9.50 -20.67 -20.60
N ASP A 255 -10.59 -21.17 -21.18
CA ASP A 255 -10.56 -21.92 -22.44
C ASP A 255 -11.06 -21.08 -23.63
N SER A 256 -11.57 -19.87 -23.38
CA SER A 256 -12.03 -18.92 -24.40
C SER A 256 -11.55 -17.48 -24.18
N PRO A 257 -11.52 -16.61 -25.21
CA PRO A 257 -11.15 -15.21 -25.06
C PRO A 257 -12.00 -14.44 -24.03
N ASP A 258 -13.30 -14.73 -23.96
CA ASP A 258 -14.18 -14.10 -22.99
C ASP A 258 -13.88 -14.53 -21.55
N GLU A 259 -13.55 -15.80 -21.34
CA GLU A 259 -13.08 -16.30 -20.05
C GLU A 259 -11.71 -15.74 -19.68
N LEU A 260 -10.80 -15.60 -20.64
CA LEU A 260 -9.48 -14.99 -20.40
C LEU A 260 -9.63 -13.53 -19.97
N ARG A 261 -10.48 -12.78 -20.66
CA ARG A 261 -10.82 -11.41 -20.27
C ARG A 261 -11.42 -11.36 -18.86
N ALA A 262 -12.32 -12.28 -18.52
CA ALA A 262 -12.89 -12.35 -17.18
C ALA A 262 -11.84 -12.72 -16.11
N ALA A 263 -10.93 -13.65 -16.42
CA ALA A 263 -9.81 -14.04 -15.55
C ALA A 263 -8.86 -12.88 -15.28
N LEU A 264 -8.48 -12.14 -16.33
CA LEU A 264 -7.61 -10.97 -16.19
C LEU A 264 -8.32 -9.84 -15.43
N GLU A 265 -9.58 -9.56 -15.74
CA GLU A 265 -10.39 -8.58 -15.00
C GLU A 265 -10.51 -8.96 -13.51
N TRP A 266 -10.68 -10.24 -13.22
CA TRP A 266 -10.76 -10.77 -11.86
C TRP A 266 -9.47 -10.47 -11.08
N VAL A 267 -8.32 -10.94 -11.56
CA VAL A 267 -7.04 -10.82 -10.83
C VAL A 267 -6.53 -9.37 -10.77
N THR A 268 -6.89 -8.53 -11.74
CA THR A 268 -6.42 -7.13 -11.80
C THR A 268 -7.32 -6.16 -11.03
N ASN A 269 -8.64 -6.39 -11.01
CA ASN A 269 -9.61 -5.40 -10.53
C ASN A 269 -10.51 -5.91 -9.42
N VAL A 270 -11.08 -7.11 -9.54
CA VAL A 270 -12.07 -7.61 -8.58
C VAL A 270 -11.41 -8.16 -7.32
N GLU A 271 -10.38 -9.00 -7.47
CA GLU A 271 -9.71 -9.65 -6.35
C GLU A 271 -9.04 -8.63 -5.39
N PRO A 272 -8.36 -7.56 -5.86
CA PRO A 272 -7.88 -6.50 -4.97
C PRO A 272 -9.00 -5.85 -4.16
N VAL A 273 -10.13 -5.54 -4.79
CA VAL A 273 -11.29 -4.92 -4.12
C VAL A 273 -11.84 -5.84 -3.02
N LEU A 274 -11.95 -7.14 -3.30
CA LEU A 274 -12.34 -8.15 -2.30
C LEU A 274 -11.39 -8.13 -1.10
N ARG A 275 -10.08 -8.20 -1.37
CA ARG A 275 -9.05 -8.23 -0.31
C ARG A 275 -9.09 -6.97 0.56
N SER A 276 -9.22 -5.79 -0.05
CA SER A 276 -9.22 -4.54 0.71
C SER A 276 -10.49 -4.39 1.55
N ALA A 277 -11.64 -4.87 1.05
CA ALA A 277 -12.85 -4.92 1.85
C ALA A 277 -12.78 -5.93 3.01
N ASP A 278 -12.25 -7.14 2.76
CA ASP A 278 -11.98 -8.13 3.81
C ASP A 278 -11.07 -7.55 4.89
N ARG A 279 -9.95 -6.90 4.51
CA ARG A 279 -9.04 -6.24 5.47
C ARG A 279 -9.72 -5.17 6.30
N VAL A 280 -10.64 -4.38 5.72
CA VAL A 280 -11.41 -3.38 6.48
C VAL A 280 -12.26 -4.04 7.56
N ILE A 281 -12.92 -5.16 7.23
CA ILE A 281 -13.71 -5.94 8.20
C ILE A 281 -12.79 -6.52 9.28
N ASP A 282 -11.70 -7.21 8.88
CA ASP A 282 -10.74 -7.85 9.79
C ASP A 282 -10.09 -6.85 10.75
N MET A 283 -9.93 -5.60 10.34
CA MET A 283 -9.43 -4.54 11.21
C MET A 283 -10.49 -4.06 12.22
N PHE A 284 -11.77 -4.02 11.87
CA PHE A 284 -12.82 -3.50 12.74
C PHE A 284 -13.43 -4.52 13.69
N ASP A 285 -13.52 -5.79 13.29
CA ASP A 285 -14.13 -6.84 14.09
C ASP A 285 -13.47 -7.04 15.47
N PRO A 286 -12.13 -7.05 15.60
CA PRO A 286 -11.48 -7.14 16.91
C PRO A 286 -11.81 -5.97 17.83
N ALA A 287 -12.02 -4.76 17.28
CA ALA A 287 -12.40 -3.60 18.07
C ALA A 287 -13.82 -3.75 18.63
N VAL A 288 -14.78 -4.17 17.81
CA VAL A 288 -16.16 -4.37 18.26
C VAL A 288 -16.27 -5.52 19.26
N ALA A 289 -15.49 -6.60 19.07
CA ALA A 289 -15.41 -7.69 20.05
C ALA A 289 -14.91 -7.19 21.42
N ARG A 290 -13.86 -6.36 21.44
CA ARG A 290 -13.38 -5.73 22.69
C ARG A 290 -14.41 -4.80 23.31
N LEU A 291 -15.18 -4.07 22.52
CA LEU A 291 -16.26 -3.22 23.07
C LEU A 291 -17.34 -4.07 23.74
N ASN A 292 -17.68 -5.25 23.20
CA ASN A 292 -18.59 -6.18 23.87
C ASN A 292 -18.02 -6.67 25.21
N GLU A 293 -16.73 -6.96 25.29
CA GLU A 293 -16.06 -7.30 26.56
C GLU A 293 -16.11 -6.14 27.57
N ALA A 294 -15.90 -4.90 27.10
CA ALA A 294 -16.01 -3.71 27.93
C ALA A 294 -17.43 -3.53 28.48
N VAL A 295 -18.44 -3.71 27.63
CA VAL A 295 -19.85 -3.63 28.02
C VAL A 295 -20.20 -4.72 29.04
N GLN A 296 -19.71 -5.95 28.87
CA GLN A 296 -19.87 -7.00 29.88
C GLN A 296 -19.22 -6.60 31.21
N ALA A 297 -18.02 -6.02 31.18
CA ALA A 297 -17.38 -5.50 32.38
C ALA A 297 -18.18 -4.37 33.04
N ILE A 298 -18.90 -3.53 32.28
CA ILE A 298 -19.83 -2.54 32.84
C ILE A 298 -20.98 -3.22 33.58
N VAL A 299 -21.60 -4.23 32.96
CA VAL A 299 -22.70 -5.01 33.56
C VAL A 299 -22.25 -5.70 34.84
N ASP A 300 -21.02 -6.22 34.87
CA ASP A 300 -20.43 -6.87 36.04
C ASP A 300 -19.94 -5.89 37.13
N GLY A 301 -20.07 -4.57 36.90
CA GLY A 301 -19.62 -3.52 37.82
C GLY A 301 -18.11 -3.25 37.83
N ARG A 302 -17.36 -3.81 36.87
CA ARG A 302 -15.90 -3.65 36.71
C ARG A 302 -15.56 -2.45 35.81
N LEU A 303 -15.95 -1.26 36.25
CA LEU A 303 -15.91 -0.02 35.45
C LEU A 303 -14.48 0.47 35.13
N ASP A 304 -13.49 0.09 35.94
CA ASP A 304 -12.08 0.37 35.70
C ASP A 304 -11.53 -0.42 34.50
N ILE A 305 -11.98 -1.66 34.34
CA ILE A 305 -11.57 -2.54 33.25
C ILE A 305 -12.28 -2.16 31.96
N ALA A 306 -13.59 -1.90 32.04
CA ALA A 306 -14.35 -1.37 30.91
C ALA A 306 -13.73 -0.08 30.34
N GLY A 307 -13.33 0.85 31.21
CA GLY A 307 -12.66 2.09 30.80
C GLY A 307 -11.37 1.82 30.03
N ARG A 308 -10.48 0.98 30.57
CA ARG A 308 -9.23 0.62 29.88
C ARG A 308 -9.47 -0.02 28.52
N ILE A 309 -10.41 -0.96 28.43
CA ILE A 309 -10.72 -1.62 27.16
C ILE A 309 -11.25 -0.59 26.14
N ILE A 310 -12.16 0.30 26.53
CA ILE A 310 -12.70 1.34 25.65
C ILE A 310 -11.62 2.35 25.21
N ASP A 311 -10.71 2.72 26.11
CA ASP A 311 -9.61 3.63 25.81
C ASP A 311 -8.55 2.97 24.90
N ASP A 312 -8.33 1.66 25.06
CA ASP A 312 -7.43 0.84 24.23
C ASP A 312 -8.00 0.58 22.82
N VAL A 313 -9.32 0.70 22.63
CA VAL A 313 -9.94 0.72 21.30
C VAL A 313 -9.67 2.08 20.67
N ALA A 314 -8.45 2.22 20.15
CA ALA A 314 -8.03 3.37 19.36
C ALA A 314 -8.95 3.55 18.13
N PRO A 315 -9.11 4.77 17.60
CA PRO A 315 -9.77 4.95 16.31
C PRO A 315 -8.95 4.21 15.26
N ILE A 316 -9.51 3.12 14.73
CA ILE A 316 -8.85 2.33 13.69
C ILE A 316 -8.98 3.08 12.38
N THR A 317 -7.86 3.59 11.88
CA THR A 317 -7.79 4.33 10.63
C THR A 317 -7.39 3.40 9.48
N ALA A 318 -8.35 2.66 8.92
CA ALA A 318 -8.20 1.93 7.63
C ALA A 318 -8.12 2.87 6.40
N ASP A 319 -7.43 4.01 6.52
CA ASP A 319 -7.47 5.09 5.53
C ASP A 319 -6.89 4.67 4.18
N ASP A 320 -5.83 3.86 4.18
CA ASP A 320 -5.20 3.34 2.97
C ASP A 320 -6.13 2.37 2.23
N GLU A 321 -6.83 1.49 2.95
CA GLU A 321 -7.82 0.56 2.38
C GLU A 321 -9.03 1.30 1.82
N PHE A 322 -9.50 2.36 2.48
CA PHE A 322 -10.58 3.21 1.95
C PHE A 322 -10.15 3.95 0.69
N ALA A 323 -8.96 4.55 0.69
CA ALA A 323 -8.41 5.22 -0.48
C ALA A 323 -8.27 4.24 -1.66
N GLU A 324 -7.87 3.00 -1.38
CA GLU A 324 -7.79 1.96 -2.39
C GLU A 324 -9.16 1.57 -2.95
N LEU A 325 -10.11 1.22 -2.07
CA LEU A 325 -11.48 0.86 -2.48
C LEU A 325 -12.08 1.98 -3.34
N ARG A 326 -11.83 3.24 -2.99
CA ARG A 326 -12.22 4.40 -3.79
C ARG A 326 -11.56 4.41 -5.17
N GLY A 327 -10.25 4.21 -5.25
CA GLY A 327 -9.49 4.19 -6.51
C GLY A 327 -9.92 3.08 -7.46
N ARG A 328 -10.44 1.98 -6.91
CA ARG A 328 -10.94 0.80 -7.64
C ARG A 328 -12.46 0.76 -7.82
N ALA A 329 -13.19 1.73 -7.27
CA ALA A 329 -14.65 1.82 -7.35
C ALA A 329 -15.15 2.26 -8.75
N ARG A 330 -14.80 1.50 -9.80
CA ARG A 330 -15.17 1.80 -11.20
C ARG A 330 -16.46 1.13 -11.62
N THR A 331 -16.73 -0.06 -11.10
CA THR A 331 -17.98 -0.78 -11.32
C THR A 331 -19.06 -0.31 -10.34
N SER A 332 -20.34 -0.54 -10.65
CA SER A 332 -21.43 -0.26 -9.70
C SER A 332 -21.27 -1.05 -8.40
N VAL A 333 -20.85 -2.31 -8.49
CA VAL A 333 -20.63 -3.19 -7.33
C VAL A 333 -19.48 -2.67 -6.47
N ALA A 334 -18.34 -2.31 -7.06
CA ALA A 334 -17.22 -1.77 -6.30
C ALA A 334 -17.55 -0.40 -5.66
N ARG A 335 -18.38 0.43 -6.31
CA ARG A 335 -18.90 1.68 -5.72
C ARG A 335 -19.82 1.44 -4.53
N ASP A 336 -20.73 0.48 -4.65
CA ASP A 336 -21.62 0.10 -3.54
C ASP A 336 -20.84 -0.47 -2.36
N LEU A 337 -19.87 -1.35 -2.64
CA LEU A 337 -18.98 -1.90 -1.63
C LEU A 337 -18.19 -0.80 -0.90
N HIS A 338 -17.57 0.13 -1.63
CA HIS A 338 -16.87 1.27 -1.04
C HIS A 338 -17.81 2.16 -0.20
N ALA A 339 -19.04 2.43 -0.66
CA ALA A 339 -20.01 3.18 0.12
C ALA A 339 -20.40 2.45 1.42
N LYS A 340 -20.57 1.12 1.35
CA LYS A 340 -20.90 0.29 2.50
C LYS A 340 -19.77 0.18 3.51
N THR A 341 -18.51 0.12 3.07
CA THR A 341 -17.37 0.12 4.00
C THR A 341 -17.21 1.48 4.70
N LEU A 342 -17.48 2.60 4.02
CA LEU A 342 -17.51 3.92 4.66
C LEU A 342 -18.61 4.00 5.74
N GLN A 343 -19.80 3.47 5.45
CA GLN A 343 -20.88 3.36 6.43
C GLN A 343 -20.51 2.43 7.59
N LEU A 344 -19.73 1.38 7.35
CA LEU A 344 -19.25 0.48 8.40
C LEU A 344 -18.36 1.22 9.40
N ARG A 345 -17.41 2.04 8.93
CA ARG A 345 -16.59 2.90 9.79
C ARG A 345 -17.45 3.85 10.62
N GLU A 346 -18.46 4.48 10.01
CA GLU A 346 -19.37 5.38 10.72
C GLU A 346 -20.16 4.65 11.82
N ARG A 347 -20.65 3.43 11.52
CA ARG A 347 -21.35 2.57 12.48
C ARG A 347 -20.43 2.12 13.61
N GLN A 348 -19.19 1.74 13.32
CA GLN A 348 -18.18 1.40 14.32
C GLN A 348 -17.96 2.57 15.29
N GLY A 349 -17.85 3.80 14.78
CA GLY A 349 -17.74 5.01 15.60
C GLY A 349 -18.94 5.18 16.55
N ARG A 350 -20.16 4.92 16.06
CA ARG A 350 -21.37 4.95 16.90
C ARG A 350 -21.35 3.90 18.01
N VAL A 351 -20.83 2.70 17.75
CA VAL A 351 -20.70 1.63 18.78
C VAL A 351 -19.73 2.08 19.87
N VAL A 352 -18.57 2.65 19.49
CA VAL A 352 -17.58 3.20 20.44
C VAL A 352 -18.20 4.31 21.29
N ASP A 353 -18.89 5.26 20.66
CA ASP A 353 -19.52 6.37 21.37
C ASP A 353 -20.65 5.91 22.31
N ALA A 354 -21.44 4.92 21.89
CA ALA A 354 -22.47 4.32 22.74
C ALA A 354 -21.86 3.59 23.95
N ALA A 355 -20.75 2.87 23.77
CA ALA A 355 -20.05 2.20 24.85
C ALA A 355 -19.46 3.21 25.86
N ARG A 356 -18.89 4.33 25.39
CA ARG A 356 -18.42 5.43 26.25
C ARG A 356 -19.55 6.05 27.06
N GLN A 357 -20.67 6.38 26.43
CA GLN A 357 -21.83 6.93 27.12
C GLN A 357 -22.41 5.95 28.15
N LEU A 358 -22.43 4.65 27.83
CA LEU A 358 -22.85 3.61 28.76
C LEU A 358 -21.93 3.56 29.99
N LEU A 359 -20.62 3.62 29.80
CA LEU A 359 -19.64 3.66 30.88
C LEU A 359 -19.81 4.91 31.77
N ASP A 360 -20.02 6.07 31.17
CA ASP A 360 -20.19 7.33 31.91
C ASP A 360 -21.46 7.31 32.78
N VAL A 361 -22.57 6.79 32.25
CA VAL A 361 -23.81 6.63 33.04
C VAL A 361 -23.61 5.61 34.15
N ALA A 362 -22.95 4.48 33.88
CA ALA A 362 -22.65 3.48 34.92
C ALA A 362 -21.77 4.05 36.04
N ARG A 363 -20.75 4.86 35.71
CA ARG A 363 -19.89 5.55 36.70
C ARG A 363 -20.65 6.53 37.57
N SER A 364 -21.72 7.15 37.05
CA SER A 364 -22.56 8.06 37.81
C SER A 364 -23.50 7.36 38.82
N GLY A 365 -23.61 6.02 38.75
CA GLY A 365 -24.54 5.24 39.57
C GLY A 365 -26.00 5.34 39.13
N ALA A 366 -26.29 6.01 38.00
CA ALA A 366 -27.63 6.08 37.43
C ALA A 366 -28.01 4.75 36.76
N PRO A 367 -29.32 4.44 36.65
CA PRO A 367 -29.79 3.31 35.84
C PRO A 367 -29.30 3.45 34.40
N PHE A 368 -28.70 2.40 33.86
CA PHE A 368 -28.06 2.42 32.54
C PHE A 368 -28.79 1.62 31.46
N THR A 369 -29.99 1.10 31.74
CA THR A 369 -30.80 0.27 30.82
C THR A 369 -30.98 0.92 29.45
N ASP A 370 -31.41 2.18 29.40
CA ASP A 370 -31.64 2.90 28.13
C ASP A 370 -30.35 3.06 27.30
N ARG A 371 -29.21 3.20 27.98
CA ARG A 371 -27.89 3.31 27.33
C ARG A 371 -27.41 1.96 26.84
N PHE A 372 -27.67 0.90 27.60
CA PHE A 372 -27.36 -0.46 27.19
C PHE A 372 -28.15 -0.85 25.95
N GLU A 373 -29.46 -0.56 25.89
CA GLU A 373 -30.27 -0.76 24.68
C GLU A 373 -29.76 0.07 23.49
N SER A 374 -29.26 1.29 23.74
CA SER A 374 -28.69 2.13 22.69
C SER A 374 -27.38 1.57 22.14
N PHE A 375 -26.55 0.97 23.01
CA PHE A 375 -25.36 0.23 22.59
C PHE A 375 -25.75 -1.01 21.77
N GLN A 376 -26.72 -1.81 22.23
CA GLN A 376 -27.20 -2.99 21.50
C GLN A 376 -27.68 -2.63 20.09
N ARG A 377 -28.53 -1.60 19.97
CA ARG A 377 -28.98 -1.11 18.66
C ARG A 377 -27.82 -0.69 17.76
N ALA A 378 -26.81 0.00 18.29
CA ALA A 378 -25.64 0.39 17.50
C ALA A 378 -24.81 -0.83 17.06
N ALA A 379 -24.65 -1.83 17.92
CA ALA A 379 -23.95 -3.08 17.61
C ALA A 379 -24.71 -3.91 16.56
N ASP A 380 -26.03 -4.02 16.68
CA ASP A 380 -26.89 -4.70 15.71
C ASP A 380 -26.82 -4.01 14.34
N ASP A 381 -26.85 -2.67 14.30
CA ASP A 381 -26.67 -1.90 13.07
C ASP A 381 -25.29 -2.16 12.46
N TYR A 382 -24.21 -2.21 13.27
CA TYR A 382 -22.87 -2.55 12.78
C TYR A 382 -22.86 -3.96 12.16
N ASN A 383 -23.37 -4.96 12.87
CA ASN A 383 -23.39 -6.36 12.40
C ASN A 383 -24.19 -6.51 11.10
N ALA A 384 -25.37 -5.87 11.00
CA ALA A 384 -26.16 -5.88 9.77
C ALA A 384 -25.41 -5.26 8.57
N GLN A 385 -24.51 -4.30 8.82
CA GLN A 385 -23.66 -3.73 7.78
C GLN A 385 -22.54 -4.68 7.37
N VAL A 386 -21.90 -5.37 8.33
CA VAL A 386 -20.92 -6.42 8.06
C VAL A 386 -21.56 -7.53 7.21
N ASP A 387 -22.75 -7.99 7.58
CA ASP A 387 -23.49 -9.00 6.82
C ASP A 387 -23.78 -8.56 5.39
N ALA A 388 -24.23 -7.31 5.21
CA ALA A 388 -24.49 -6.76 3.87
C ALA A 388 -23.22 -6.64 3.02
N ILE A 389 -22.06 -6.37 3.62
CA ILE A 389 -20.78 -6.39 2.92
C ILE A 389 -20.40 -7.83 2.56
N ASN A 390 -20.48 -8.76 3.52
CA ASN A 390 -20.17 -10.17 3.31
C ASN A 390 -21.03 -10.81 2.21
N GLU A 391 -22.29 -10.42 2.07
CA GLU A 391 -23.16 -10.86 0.97
C GLU A 391 -22.62 -10.42 -0.40
N ILE A 392 -22.16 -9.16 -0.52
CA ILE A 392 -21.53 -8.66 -1.75
C ILE A 392 -20.22 -9.38 -2.03
N LEU A 393 -19.39 -9.57 -1.01
CA LEU A 393 -18.11 -10.27 -1.15
C LEU A 393 -18.33 -11.73 -1.56
N ALA A 394 -19.34 -12.40 -1.01
CA ALA A 394 -19.74 -13.74 -1.41
C ALA A 394 -20.24 -13.78 -2.87
N ALA A 395 -21.06 -12.82 -3.29
CA ALA A 395 -21.53 -12.72 -4.67
C ALA A 395 -20.38 -12.48 -5.66
N LEU A 396 -19.42 -11.63 -5.28
CA LEU A 396 -18.20 -11.41 -6.05
C LEU A 396 -17.35 -12.68 -6.12
N ARG A 397 -17.09 -13.37 -5.01
CA ARG A 397 -16.38 -14.67 -5.00
C ARG A 397 -17.07 -15.72 -5.88
N ALA A 398 -18.40 -15.78 -5.86
CA ALA A 398 -19.17 -16.67 -6.73
C ALA A 398 -19.07 -16.31 -8.22
N SER A 399 -18.69 -15.08 -8.55
CA SER A 399 -18.42 -14.64 -9.93
C SER A 399 -16.98 -14.93 -10.40
N SER A 400 -16.15 -15.52 -9.54
CA SER A 400 -14.78 -15.88 -9.90
C SER A 400 -14.75 -16.83 -11.10
N PRO A 401 -13.94 -16.54 -12.14
CA PRO A 401 -13.75 -17.43 -13.28
C PRO A 401 -13.26 -18.81 -12.82
N GLY A 402 -13.91 -19.88 -13.28
CA GLY A 402 -13.53 -21.26 -12.91
C GLY A 402 -14.12 -21.80 -11.60
N GLY A 403 -14.92 -21.01 -10.86
CA GLY A 403 -15.69 -21.53 -9.73
C GLY A 403 -16.77 -22.51 -10.21
N THR A 404 -16.83 -23.71 -9.62
CA THR A 404 -17.91 -24.69 -9.87
C THR A 404 -19.26 -24.06 -9.57
N ARG A 405 -20.12 -23.96 -10.59
CA ARG A 405 -21.56 -23.68 -10.42
C ARG A 405 -22.27 -24.85 -9.76
#